data_AF-A0A7R8UD12-F1
#
_entry.id   AF-A0A7R8UD12-F1
#
_cell.length_a   1.000
_cell.length_b   1.000
_cell.length_c   1.000
_cell.angle_alpha   90.00
_cell.angle_beta   90.00
_cell.angle_gamma   90.00
#
_symmetry.space_group_name_H-M   'P 1'
#
loop_
_entity.id
_entity.type
_entity.pdbx_description
1 polymer ?
#
loop_
_entity_poly.entity_id
_entity_poly.type
_entity_poly.pdbx_seq_one_letter_code
_entity_poly.pdbx_strand_id
1 'polypeptide(L)'
;MSIDLKVNGKPYKVFPQNYPVDMTLNTFIRQHAKLPGTKFMCQEGGCGVCICVIKGRHPDTKEMRTWATNSCLTLLNACDGWEVITIEGVGNKKGYHPIQTRLAHLNGTQCGYCSPGMVMNMYGLLESRSGKVNMEEIENSFGGNICRCTGYRPILDAMKSFGVDSQYSKDIEDLEKICFKPGTKCSETCKKRKNKLHVVFDDGTEWIKANSVDDVLEHLEKNGSKSYMLVAGNTAHGVYRRHRHIKVFIDVNQVPELRTYHVSEEELELGGNLSLTETMDILRLVKSKPGFSFCKEVLHHIDLIANVPVRNVSMNIHWFHLQVDFALW
;
A
#
# COMPACT_ATOMS: atom_id res chain seq x y z
N MET A 1 -10.41 -22.62 3.16
CA MET A 1 -10.08 -21.95 1.87
C MET A 1 -8.67 -21.37 1.96
N SER A 2 -7.98 -21.19 0.84
CA SER A 2 -6.61 -20.67 0.82
C SER A 2 -6.52 -19.28 0.20
N ILE A 3 -5.61 -18.47 0.72
CA ILE A 3 -5.13 -17.22 0.15
C ILE A 3 -3.96 -17.56 -0.76
N ASP A 4 -4.04 -17.12 -2.01
CA ASP A 4 -2.97 -17.30 -2.97
C ASP A 4 -2.12 -16.01 -3.01
N LEU A 5 -0.91 -16.08 -2.47
CA LEU A 5 0.02 -14.95 -2.38
C LEU A 5 1.31 -15.29 -3.13
N LYS A 6 1.93 -14.31 -3.78
CA LYS A 6 3.27 -14.47 -4.36
C LYS A 6 4.24 -13.57 -3.63
N VAL A 7 5.40 -14.06 -3.20
CA VAL A 7 6.44 -13.23 -2.57
C VAL A 7 7.73 -13.39 -3.35
N ASN A 8 8.24 -12.30 -3.93
CA ASN A 8 9.41 -12.28 -4.81
C ASN A 8 9.33 -13.34 -5.93
N GLY A 9 8.16 -13.47 -6.57
CA GLY A 9 7.95 -14.46 -7.62
C GLY A 9 7.67 -15.89 -7.12
N LYS A 10 7.88 -16.22 -5.83
CA LYS A 10 7.58 -17.54 -5.27
C LYS A 10 6.12 -17.62 -4.82
N PRO A 11 5.34 -18.62 -5.28
CA PRO A 11 3.95 -18.79 -4.84
C PRO A 11 3.88 -19.34 -3.41
N TYR A 12 2.92 -18.83 -2.64
CA TYR A 12 2.56 -19.22 -1.29
C TYR A 12 1.05 -19.48 -1.24
N LYS A 13 0.68 -20.69 -0.84
CA LYS A 13 -0.70 -21.05 -0.54
C LYS A 13 -0.90 -20.99 0.97
N VAL A 14 -1.48 -19.90 1.43
CA VAL A 14 -1.68 -19.60 2.85
C VAL A 14 -3.04 -20.13 3.28
N PHE A 15 -3.08 -20.94 4.33
CA PHE A 15 -4.32 -21.41 4.96
C PHE A 15 -4.57 -20.52 6.19
N PRO A 16 -5.56 -19.60 6.16
CA PRO A 16 -5.73 -18.61 7.22
C PRO A 16 -5.88 -19.21 8.61
N GLN A 17 -6.54 -20.36 8.74
CA GLN A 17 -6.72 -21.08 10.01
C GLN A 17 -5.41 -21.41 10.73
N ASN A 18 -4.28 -21.48 10.02
CA ASN A 18 -2.98 -21.77 10.61
C ASN A 18 -2.33 -20.54 11.28
N TYR A 19 -2.99 -19.39 11.24
CA TYR A 19 -2.45 -18.09 11.65
C TYR A 19 -3.51 -17.31 12.44
N PRO A 20 -3.12 -16.38 13.32
CA PRO A 20 -4.06 -15.43 13.90
C PRO A 20 -4.78 -14.63 12.80
N VAL A 21 -6.07 -14.34 13.01
CA VAL A 21 -6.93 -13.58 12.08
C VAL A 21 -6.34 -12.20 11.71
N ASP A 22 -5.53 -11.66 12.61
CA ASP A 22 -4.94 -10.34 12.54
C ASP A 22 -3.43 -10.36 12.25
N MET A 23 -2.90 -11.51 11.79
CA MET A 23 -1.51 -11.61 11.37
C MET A 23 -1.19 -10.57 10.29
N THR A 24 -0.13 -9.80 10.51
CA THR A 24 0.32 -8.80 9.55
C THR A 24 1.18 -9.43 8.45
N LEU A 25 1.15 -8.83 7.26
CA LEU A 25 1.98 -9.23 6.13
C LEU A 25 3.48 -9.18 6.52
N ASN A 26 3.90 -8.20 7.32
CA ASN A 26 5.27 -8.12 7.82
C ASN A 26 5.67 -9.35 8.64
N THR A 27 4.80 -9.78 9.56
CA THR A 27 5.02 -10.99 10.37
C THR A 27 5.15 -12.21 9.48
N PHE A 28 4.25 -12.35 8.48
CA PHE A 28 4.32 -13.43 7.50
C PHE A 28 5.65 -13.44 6.72
N ILE A 29 6.04 -12.31 6.12
CA ILE A 29 7.28 -12.15 5.35
C ILE A 29 8.49 -12.60 6.18
N ARG A 30 8.57 -12.13 7.43
CA ARG A 30 9.76 -12.35 8.28
C ARG A 30 9.78 -13.74 8.89
N GLN A 31 8.67 -14.18 9.48
CA GLN A 31 8.62 -15.39 10.31
C GLN A 31 8.29 -16.64 9.49
N HIS A 32 7.54 -16.52 8.40
CA HIS A 32 7.06 -17.66 7.61
C HIS A 32 7.73 -17.75 6.24
N ALA A 33 7.82 -16.64 5.50
CA ALA A 33 8.57 -16.59 4.24
C ALA A 33 10.10 -16.52 4.45
N LYS A 34 10.55 -16.26 5.69
CA LYS A 34 11.97 -16.18 6.11
C LYS A 34 12.75 -15.13 5.30
N LEU A 35 12.12 -13.99 5.05
CA LEU A 35 12.72 -12.83 4.36
C LEU A 35 12.86 -11.66 5.35
N PRO A 36 13.96 -11.60 6.13
CA PRO A 36 14.11 -10.66 7.23
C PRO A 36 14.56 -9.25 6.78
N GLY A 37 14.73 -9.01 5.49
CA GLY A 37 15.16 -7.76 4.89
C GLY A 37 14.16 -6.63 5.16
N THR A 38 12.87 -6.87 4.94
CA THR A 38 11.81 -5.96 5.39
C THR A 38 11.77 -5.92 6.92
N LYS A 39 11.95 -4.74 7.51
CA LYS A 39 12.09 -4.57 8.96
C LYS A 39 10.74 -4.28 9.63
N PHE A 40 10.75 -4.26 10.95
CA PHE A 40 9.64 -3.77 11.77
C PHE A 40 10.21 -2.90 12.90
N MET A 41 9.46 -1.87 13.30
CA MET A 41 9.85 -0.97 14.39
C MET A 41 8.59 -0.37 15.03
N CYS A 42 8.06 0.73 14.49
CA CYS A 42 6.93 1.47 15.08
C CYS A 42 5.58 0.71 15.06
N GLN A 43 5.35 -0.15 14.06
CA GLN A 43 4.07 -0.87 13.87
C GLN A 43 2.84 0.05 13.77
N GLU A 44 3.04 1.27 13.26
CA GLU A 44 1.99 2.28 13.08
C GLU A 44 2.05 3.01 11.73
N GLY A 45 2.93 2.59 10.83
CA GLY A 45 3.07 3.17 9.49
C GLY A 45 3.91 4.46 9.42
N GLY A 46 4.42 4.97 10.54
CA GLY A 46 5.18 6.23 10.57
C GLY A 46 6.65 6.14 10.12
N CYS A 47 7.35 5.03 10.40
CA CYS A 47 8.81 4.98 10.18
C CYS A 47 9.27 4.45 8.80
N GLY A 48 8.39 3.82 8.03
CA GLY A 48 8.69 3.32 6.68
C GLY A 48 9.63 2.11 6.56
N VAL A 49 10.26 1.62 7.63
CA VAL A 49 11.23 0.50 7.54
C VAL A 49 10.61 -0.84 7.13
N CYS A 50 9.27 -0.94 7.22
CA CYS A 50 8.49 -2.11 6.84
C CYS A 50 7.89 -2.02 5.42
N ILE A 51 8.27 -1.01 4.63
CA ILE A 51 7.71 -0.85 3.29
C ILE A 51 8.08 -2.06 2.42
N CYS A 52 7.07 -2.60 1.75
CA CYS A 52 7.20 -3.51 0.62
C CYS A 52 6.35 -2.97 -0.54
N VAL A 53 6.56 -3.52 -1.73
CA VAL A 53 5.79 -3.15 -2.91
C VAL A 53 4.80 -4.25 -3.22
N ILE A 54 3.56 -3.86 -3.50
CA ILE A 54 2.48 -4.76 -3.89
C ILE A 54 2.19 -4.53 -5.35
N LYS A 55 2.06 -5.62 -6.11
CA LYS A 55 1.46 -5.66 -7.43
C LYS A 55 0.15 -6.43 -7.31
N GLY A 56 -0.95 -5.78 -7.62
CA GLY A 56 -2.29 -6.31 -7.43
C GLY A 56 -3.25 -5.81 -8.49
N ARG A 57 -4.36 -6.52 -8.65
CA ARG A 57 -5.41 -6.13 -9.59
C ARG A 57 -6.34 -5.13 -8.92
N HIS A 58 -6.54 -3.98 -9.54
CA HIS A 58 -7.46 -2.97 -9.03
C HIS A 58 -8.90 -3.54 -8.98
N PRO A 59 -9.63 -3.37 -7.86
CA PRO A 59 -10.94 -4.01 -7.68
C PRO A 59 -11.99 -3.56 -8.68
N ASP A 60 -11.95 -2.31 -9.11
CA ASP A 60 -12.91 -1.72 -10.05
C ASP A 60 -12.41 -1.84 -11.50
N THR A 61 -11.43 -1.01 -11.91
CA THR A 61 -10.85 -1.02 -13.27
C THR A 61 -10.23 -2.34 -13.75
N LYS A 62 -9.97 -3.30 -12.85
CA LYS A 62 -9.31 -4.59 -13.15
C LYS A 62 -7.90 -4.48 -13.72
N GLU A 63 -7.30 -3.30 -13.71
CA GLU A 63 -5.93 -3.06 -14.16
C GLU A 63 -4.93 -3.57 -13.12
N MET A 64 -3.74 -3.98 -13.58
CA MET A 64 -2.65 -4.26 -12.66
C MET A 64 -2.06 -2.94 -12.18
N ARG A 65 -2.02 -2.73 -10.86
CA ARG A 65 -1.40 -1.59 -10.22
C ARG A 65 -0.24 -2.04 -9.34
N THR A 66 0.73 -1.15 -9.19
CA THR A 66 1.88 -1.33 -8.30
C THR A 66 1.90 -0.17 -7.31
N TRP A 67 1.99 -0.46 -6.01
CA TRP A 67 2.06 0.56 -4.96
C TRP A 67 2.95 0.12 -3.81
N ALA A 68 3.59 1.09 -3.15
CA ALA A 68 4.28 0.87 -1.88
C ALA A 68 3.28 0.85 -0.72
N THR A 69 3.48 -0.03 0.26
CA THR A 69 2.65 -0.12 1.47
C THR A 69 3.45 -0.48 2.71
N ASN A 70 2.98 -0.05 3.88
CA ASN A 70 3.53 -0.48 5.17
C ASN A 70 3.04 -1.88 5.54
N SER A 71 3.85 -2.91 5.29
CA SER A 71 3.48 -4.31 5.57
C SER A 71 3.09 -4.60 7.03
N CYS A 72 3.46 -3.74 7.98
CA CYS A 72 3.08 -3.88 9.39
C CYS A 72 1.60 -3.56 9.67
N LEU A 73 0.92 -2.84 8.77
CA LEU A 73 -0.51 -2.51 8.89
C LEU A 73 -1.36 -3.38 7.95
N THR A 74 -0.78 -3.89 6.87
CA THR A 74 -1.44 -4.82 5.96
C THR A 74 -1.71 -6.15 6.65
N LEU A 75 -2.98 -6.60 6.69
CA LEU A 75 -3.34 -7.93 7.20
C LEU A 75 -3.12 -8.98 6.12
N LEU A 76 -2.53 -10.12 6.50
CA LEU A 76 -2.25 -11.24 5.60
C LEU A 76 -3.52 -11.73 4.90
N ASN A 77 -4.65 -11.69 5.60
CA ASN A 77 -5.92 -12.18 5.10
C ASN A 77 -6.49 -11.35 3.93
N ALA A 78 -6.05 -10.10 3.77
CA ALA A 78 -6.42 -9.22 2.66
C ALA A 78 -5.51 -9.38 1.43
N CYS A 79 -4.41 -10.14 1.52
CA CYS A 79 -3.39 -10.23 0.47
C CYS A 79 -3.68 -11.28 -0.62
N ASP A 80 -4.91 -11.77 -0.71
CA ASP A 80 -5.29 -12.79 -1.68
C ASP A 80 -5.23 -12.27 -3.12
N GLY A 81 -4.42 -12.95 -3.95
CA GLY A 81 -4.14 -12.59 -5.34
C GLY A 81 -3.04 -11.56 -5.51
N TRP A 82 -2.32 -11.17 -4.46
CA TRP A 82 -1.26 -10.15 -4.53
C TRP A 82 0.12 -10.76 -4.81
N GLU A 83 0.94 -10.00 -5.53
CA GLU A 83 2.38 -10.21 -5.63
C GLU A 83 3.12 -9.18 -4.76
N VAL A 84 3.78 -9.67 -3.72
CA VAL A 84 4.59 -8.89 -2.79
C VAL A 84 6.04 -8.94 -3.25
N ILE A 85 6.64 -7.76 -3.39
CA ILE A 85 8.05 -7.56 -3.71
C ILE A 85 8.71 -6.94 -2.48
N THR A 86 9.75 -7.61 -2.00
CA THR A 86 10.55 -7.20 -0.83
C THR A 86 11.95 -6.77 -1.26
N ILE A 87 12.75 -6.27 -0.32
CA ILE A 87 14.12 -5.83 -0.60
C ILE A 87 14.99 -6.94 -1.19
N GLU A 88 14.77 -8.19 -0.79
CA GLU A 88 15.47 -9.36 -1.32
C GLU A 88 15.06 -9.69 -2.76
N GLY A 89 13.84 -9.29 -3.15
CA GLY A 89 13.26 -9.54 -4.47
C GLY A 89 13.73 -8.57 -5.54
N VAL A 90 14.04 -7.32 -5.18
CA VAL A 90 14.54 -6.32 -6.14
C VAL A 90 16.00 -6.52 -6.51
N GLY A 91 16.82 -7.04 -5.58
CA GLY A 91 18.23 -7.32 -5.82
C GLY A 91 18.93 -7.87 -4.58
N ASN A 92 20.01 -8.62 -4.80
CA ASN A 92 20.76 -9.31 -3.74
C ASN A 92 22.21 -9.53 -4.16
N LYS A 93 22.97 -10.38 -3.44
CA LYS A 93 24.39 -10.67 -3.73
C LYS A 93 24.66 -11.18 -5.15
N LYS A 94 23.65 -11.67 -5.88
CA LYS A 94 23.76 -12.06 -7.29
C LYS A 94 23.65 -10.89 -8.27
N GLY A 95 23.22 -9.73 -7.80
CA GLY A 95 22.98 -8.53 -8.60
C GLY A 95 22.09 -7.57 -7.81
N TYR A 96 22.63 -6.39 -7.50
CA TYR A 96 21.91 -5.33 -6.82
C TYR A 96 21.16 -4.44 -7.81
N HIS A 97 19.96 -4.02 -7.41
CA HIS A 97 19.18 -3.03 -8.14
C HIS A 97 19.90 -1.67 -8.13
N PRO A 98 19.82 -0.86 -9.20
CA PRO A 98 20.43 0.48 -9.22
C PRO A 98 20.14 1.33 -7.98
N ILE A 99 18.90 1.28 -7.47
CA ILE A 99 18.50 1.98 -6.23
C ILE A 99 19.33 1.50 -5.02
N GLN A 100 19.57 0.19 -4.89
CA GLN A 100 20.38 -0.37 -3.80
C GLN A 100 21.84 0.08 -3.92
N THR A 101 22.40 -0.04 -5.12
CA THR A 101 23.78 0.36 -5.43
C THR A 101 23.99 1.85 -5.15
N ARG A 102 23.10 2.70 -5.66
CA ARG A 102 23.24 4.15 -5.55
C ARG A 102 23.07 4.66 -4.13
N LEU A 103 22.13 4.09 -3.37
CA LEU A 103 22.00 4.41 -1.95
C LEU A 103 23.28 4.08 -1.17
N ALA A 104 23.94 2.96 -1.50
CA ALA A 104 25.20 2.59 -0.86
C ALA A 104 26.37 3.48 -1.33
N HIS A 105 26.53 3.70 -2.63
CA HIS A 105 27.62 4.48 -3.20
C HIS A 105 27.62 5.95 -2.77
N LEU A 106 26.45 6.57 -2.64
CA LEU A 106 26.34 7.96 -2.18
C LEU A 106 26.24 8.09 -0.66
N ASN A 107 26.70 7.09 0.10
CA ASN A 107 26.74 7.11 1.57
C ASN A 107 25.36 7.32 2.22
N GLY A 108 24.29 6.91 1.55
CA GLY A 108 22.91 6.97 2.06
C GLY A 108 22.60 5.93 3.13
N THR A 109 23.61 5.22 3.65
CA THR A 109 23.46 4.22 4.70
C THR A 109 24.55 4.34 5.76
N GLN A 110 24.16 4.13 7.02
CA GLN A 110 25.07 4.01 8.16
C GLN A 110 24.73 2.74 8.95
N CYS A 111 23.76 2.81 9.88
CA CYS A 111 23.32 1.61 10.63
C CYS A 111 22.56 0.58 9.75
N GLY A 112 22.11 0.98 8.57
CA GLY A 112 21.44 0.13 7.58
C GLY A 112 19.99 -0.28 7.91
N TYR A 113 19.46 0.02 9.10
CA TYR A 113 18.13 -0.49 9.50
C TYR A 113 16.99 0.08 8.64
N CYS A 114 17.04 1.36 8.28
CA CYS A 114 16.02 2.00 7.44
C CYS A 114 16.22 1.78 5.93
N SER A 115 17.42 1.39 5.51
CA SER A 115 17.79 1.32 4.08
C SER A 115 16.87 0.42 3.24
N PRO A 116 16.40 -0.76 3.71
CA PRO A 116 15.40 -1.54 2.98
C PRO A 116 14.13 -0.76 2.68
N GLY A 117 13.59 -0.04 3.67
CA GLY A 117 12.40 0.78 3.49
C GLY A 117 12.61 1.94 2.52
N MET A 118 13.80 2.56 2.54
CA MET A 118 14.17 3.62 1.58
C MET A 118 14.18 3.10 0.14
N VAL A 119 14.84 1.96 -0.08
CA VAL A 119 14.92 1.33 -1.40
C VAL A 119 13.54 0.92 -1.90
N MET A 120 12.73 0.27 -1.04
CA MET A 120 11.41 -0.19 -1.44
C MET A 120 10.42 0.94 -1.69
N ASN A 121 10.55 2.06 -0.99
CA ASN A 121 9.74 3.26 -1.26
C ASN A 121 10.06 3.83 -2.65
N MET A 122 11.35 4.03 -2.95
CA MET A 122 11.78 4.51 -4.27
C MET A 122 11.38 3.54 -5.39
N TYR A 123 11.56 2.24 -5.18
CA TYR A 123 11.19 1.21 -6.15
C TYR A 123 9.69 1.25 -6.43
N GLY A 124 8.86 1.32 -5.39
CA GLY A 124 7.41 1.43 -5.55
C GLY A 124 6.98 2.70 -6.28
N LEU A 125 7.61 3.83 -5.98
CA LEU A 125 7.36 5.09 -6.67
C LEU A 125 7.66 4.98 -8.17
N LEU A 126 8.87 4.52 -8.53
CA LEU A 126 9.26 4.35 -9.94
C LEU A 126 8.34 3.38 -10.68
N GLU A 127 8.01 2.24 -10.09
CA GLU A 127 7.09 1.27 -10.72
C GLU A 127 5.70 1.86 -10.93
N SER A 128 5.17 2.58 -9.95
CA SER A 128 3.83 3.19 -10.04
C SER A 128 3.73 4.30 -11.10
N ARG A 129 4.85 4.94 -11.45
CA ARG A 129 4.93 6.06 -12.39
C ARG A 129 5.68 5.71 -13.68
N SER A 130 5.94 4.42 -13.93
CA SER A 130 6.68 3.95 -15.12
C SER A 130 8.04 4.66 -15.30
N GLY A 131 8.72 4.95 -14.18
CA GLY A 131 10.02 5.61 -14.14
C GLY A 131 10.01 7.11 -14.45
N LYS A 132 8.84 7.71 -14.68
CA LYS A 132 8.70 9.14 -14.99
C LYS A 132 8.30 9.91 -13.74
N VAL A 133 9.29 10.20 -12.90
CA VAL A 133 9.11 10.99 -11.67
C VAL A 133 10.11 12.13 -11.64
N ASN A 134 9.71 13.27 -11.09
CA ASN A 134 10.62 14.41 -10.88
C ASN A 134 11.22 14.40 -9.47
N MET A 135 12.22 15.26 -9.23
CA MET A 135 12.93 15.32 -7.94
C MET A 135 12.03 15.74 -6.77
N GLU A 136 11.03 16.58 -7.00
CA GLU A 136 10.08 17.03 -5.98
C GLU A 136 9.15 15.88 -5.55
N GLU A 137 8.60 15.13 -6.51
CA GLU A 137 7.80 13.94 -6.25
C GLU A 137 8.59 12.88 -5.48
N ILE A 138 9.87 12.71 -5.83
CA ILE A 138 10.79 11.82 -5.11
C ILE A 138 10.91 12.28 -3.66
N GLU A 139 11.25 13.54 -3.40
CA GLU A 139 11.39 14.07 -2.04
C GLU A 139 10.13 13.90 -1.21
N ASN A 140 8.98 14.30 -1.77
CA ASN A 140 7.68 14.19 -1.10
C ASN A 140 7.34 12.74 -0.76
N SER A 141 7.79 11.76 -1.55
CA SER A 141 7.55 10.35 -1.25
C SER A 141 8.26 9.86 0.01
N PHE A 142 9.35 10.50 0.45
CA PHE A 142 10.15 10.06 1.61
C PHE A 142 9.66 10.59 2.95
N GLY A 143 8.58 11.38 3.00
CA GLY A 143 8.00 11.86 4.26
C GLY A 143 7.60 10.75 5.24
N GLY A 144 7.44 9.51 4.76
CA GLY A 144 7.13 8.32 5.57
C GLY A 144 8.32 7.45 5.96
N ASN A 145 9.55 7.86 5.64
CA ASN A 145 10.74 7.05 5.84
C ASN A 145 11.68 7.73 6.85
N ILE A 146 11.77 7.18 8.07
CA ILE A 146 12.56 7.80 9.13
C ILE A 146 13.98 7.23 9.15
N CYS A 147 14.97 8.12 9.16
CA CYS A 147 16.38 7.80 9.39
C CYS A 147 16.94 8.64 10.53
N ARG A 148 17.58 7.99 11.51
CA ARG A 148 18.21 8.67 12.65
C ARG A 148 19.70 8.95 12.48
N CYS A 149 20.34 8.39 11.45
CA CYS A 149 21.79 8.36 11.31
C CYS A 149 22.32 9.31 10.23
N THR A 150 21.72 9.30 9.03
CA THR A 150 22.31 9.93 7.84
C THR A 150 22.05 11.42 7.69
N GLY A 151 21.09 11.98 8.44
CA GLY A 151 20.63 13.36 8.22
C GLY A 151 19.95 13.59 6.86
N TYR A 152 19.46 12.52 6.21
CA TYR A 152 18.72 12.49 4.93
C TYR A 152 19.44 12.97 3.68
N ARG A 153 20.32 13.96 3.75
CA ARG A 153 21.01 14.53 2.58
C ARG A 153 21.58 13.47 1.62
N PRO A 154 22.42 12.50 2.04
CA PRO A 154 22.95 11.50 1.13
C PRO A 154 21.89 10.52 0.59
N ILE A 155 20.77 10.34 1.31
CA ILE A 155 19.63 9.54 0.83
C ILE A 155 18.93 10.30 -0.29
N LEU A 156 18.62 11.58 -0.10
CA LEU A 156 17.95 12.39 -1.11
C LEU A 156 18.85 12.60 -2.34
N ASP A 157 20.14 12.80 -2.17
CA ASP A 157 21.10 12.86 -3.29
C ASP A 157 21.03 11.56 -4.13
N ALA A 158 21.00 10.39 -3.47
CA ALA A 158 20.85 9.10 -4.14
C ALA A 158 19.51 8.93 -4.84
N MET A 159 18.41 9.32 -4.21
CA MET A 159 17.08 9.05 -4.73
C MET A 159 16.69 10.04 -5.84
N LYS A 160 16.97 11.34 -5.66
CA LYS A 160 16.70 12.39 -6.65
C LYS A 160 17.48 12.22 -7.94
N SER A 161 18.60 11.50 -7.93
CA SER A 161 19.33 11.13 -9.15
C SER A 161 18.54 10.27 -10.14
N PHE A 162 17.43 9.65 -9.71
CA PHE A 162 16.51 8.92 -10.58
C PHE A 162 15.41 9.81 -11.19
N GLY A 163 15.34 11.08 -10.79
CA GLY A 163 14.39 12.05 -11.32
C GLY A 163 14.67 12.38 -12.78
N VAL A 164 13.62 12.58 -13.58
CA VAL A 164 13.74 12.93 -15.01
C VAL A 164 14.39 14.29 -15.25
N ASP A 165 14.29 15.17 -14.26
CA ASP A 165 14.85 16.52 -14.16
C ASP A 165 16.19 16.56 -13.43
N SER A 166 16.77 15.40 -13.09
CA SER A 166 18.07 15.33 -12.43
C SER A 166 19.22 15.65 -13.39
N GLN A 167 20.19 16.41 -12.90
CA GLN A 167 21.46 16.68 -13.59
C GLN A 167 22.53 15.62 -13.31
N TYR A 168 22.21 14.60 -12.51
CA TYR A 168 23.15 13.51 -12.23
C TYR A 168 23.44 12.74 -13.52
N SER A 169 24.70 12.70 -13.94
CA SER A 169 25.12 11.91 -15.08
C SER A 169 24.82 10.44 -14.80
N LYS A 170 23.92 9.83 -15.57
CA LYS A 170 23.64 8.40 -15.45
C LYS A 170 24.93 7.64 -15.76
N ASP A 171 25.42 6.86 -14.80
CA ASP A 171 26.51 5.94 -15.06
C ASP A 171 26.03 4.91 -16.09
N ILE A 172 26.93 4.47 -16.98
CA ILE A 172 26.59 3.56 -18.08
C ILE A 172 25.94 2.26 -17.58
N GLU A 173 26.32 1.85 -16.37
CA GLU A 173 25.86 0.66 -15.65
C GLU A 173 24.39 0.76 -15.19
N ASP A 174 23.84 1.97 -15.11
CA ASP A 174 22.44 2.22 -14.72
C ASP A 174 21.48 2.18 -15.91
N LEU A 175 21.99 2.36 -17.14
CA LEU A 175 21.19 2.34 -18.36
C LEU A 175 20.68 0.92 -18.70
N GLU A 176 21.45 -0.11 -18.37
CA GLU A 176 21.12 -1.51 -18.72
C GLU A 176 20.18 -2.19 -17.70
N LYS A 177 20.07 -1.65 -16.48
CA LYS A 177 19.41 -2.35 -15.35
C LYS A 177 18.04 -1.81 -14.96
N ILE A 178 17.66 -0.61 -15.41
CA ILE A 178 16.27 -0.11 -15.28
C ILE A 178 15.46 -0.63 -16.48
N CYS A 179 15.51 -1.94 -16.72
CA CYS A 179 14.63 -2.56 -17.70
C CYS A 179 13.28 -2.77 -16.99
N PHE A 180 12.34 -1.84 -17.20
CA PHE A 180 10.92 -2.07 -16.94
C PHE A 180 10.49 -3.21 -17.84
N LYS A 181 10.68 -4.46 -17.39
CA LYS A 181 10.19 -5.62 -18.13
C LYS A 181 8.67 -5.43 -18.21
N PRO A 182 8.10 -5.22 -19.41
CA PRO A 182 6.66 -5.23 -19.55
C PRO A 182 6.19 -6.55 -18.96
N GLY A 183 5.31 -6.49 -17.96
CA GLY A 183 4.83 -7.71 -17.30
C GLY A 183 4.43 -8.71 -18.38
N THR A 184 5.03 -9.91 -18.33
CA THR A 184 4.72 -10.99 -19.26
C THR A 184 3.21 -11.12 -19.33
N LYS A 185 2.62 -10.91 -20.52
CA LYS A 185 1.17 -11.03 -20.70
C LYS A 185 0.78 -12.42 -20.20
N CYS A 186 -0.10 -12.46 -19.21
CA CYS A 186 -0.61 -13.71 -18.65
C CYS A 186 -1.25 -14.50 -19.80
N SER A 187 -0.62 -15.61 -20.21
CA SER A 187 -1.14 -16.54 -21.20
C SER A 187 -2.08 -17.58 -20.58
N GLU A 188 -2.25 -17.55 -19.26
CA GLU A 188 -3.13 -18.48 -18.55
C GLU A 188 -4.57 -17.96 -18.51
N THR A 189 -5.49 -18.84 -18.84
CA THR A 189 -6.93 -18.66 -18.61
C THR A 189 -7.16 -18.64 -17.10
N CYS A 190 -7.25 -17.45 -16.50
CA CYS A 190 -7.66 -17.29 -15.10
C CYS A 190 -9.02 -17.96 -14.88
N LYS A 191 -9.02 -19.14 -14.24
CA LYS A 191 -10.24 -19.78 -13.76
C LYS A 191 -10.93 -18.77 -12.84
N LYS A 192 -12.19 -18.40 -13.14
CA LYS A 192 -13.02 -17.57 -12.26
C LYS A 192 -13.18 -18.30 -10.93
N ARG A 193 -12.35 -17.97 -9.94
CA ARG A 193 -12.50 -18.47 -8.57
C ARG A 193 -13.73 -17.79 -7.99
N LYS A 194 -14.66 -18.55 -7.40
CA LYS A 194 -15.78 -17.95 -6.66
C LYS A 194 -15.17 -17.19 -5.47
N ASN A 195 -15.30 -15.86 -5.47
CA ASN A 195 -14.63 -14.94 -4.55
C ASN A 195 -15.16 -14.94 -3.09
N LYS A 196 -15.98 -15.92 -2.69
CA LYS A 196 -16.49 -15.97 -1.31
C LYS A 196 -15.45 -16.65 -0.42
N LEU A 197 -14.50 -15.88 0.11
CA LEU A 197 -13.60 -16.32 1.19
C LEU A 197 -14.26 -16.02 2.53
N HIS A 198 -14.84 -17.04 3.16
CA HIS A 198 -15.31 -16.99 4.55
C HIS A 198 -14.52 -18.02 5.36
N VAL A 199 -13.86 -17.56 6.40
CA VAL A 199 -13.02 -18.39 7.27
C VAL A 199 -13.45 -18.16 8.72
N VAL A 200 -13.74 -19.24 9.42
CA VAL A 200 -13.89 -19.27 10.87
C VAL A 200 -12.60 -19.84 11.47
N PHE A 201 -12.06 -19.17 12.48
CA PHE A 201 -10.85 -19.55 13.21
C PHE A 201 -11.22 -20.32 14.49
N ASP A 202 -10.24 -21.02 15.07
CA ASP A 202 -10.45 -21.88 16.24
C ASP A 202 -10.97 -21.11 17.48
N ASP A 203 -10.65 -19.82 17.58
CA ASP A 203 -11.10 -18.91 18.65
C ASP A 203 -12.49 -18.30 18.40
N GLY A 204 -13.17 -18.76 17.34
CA GLY A 204 -14.48 -18.29 16.89
C GLY A 204 -14.45 -16.92 16.20
N THR A 205 -13.27 -16.34 15.93
CA THR A 205 -13.20 -15.16 15.05
C THR A 205 -13.47 -15.55 13.60
N GLU A 206 -13.95 -14.59 12.82
CA GLU A 206 -14.35 -14.80 11.44
C GLU A 206 -13.68 -13.78 10.53
N TRP A 207 -13.21 -14.23 9.37
CA TRP A 207 -12.79 -13.37 8.26
C TRP A 207 -13.70 -13.62 7.06
N ILE A 208 -14.31 -12.55 6.58
CA ILE A 208 -15.27 -12.54 5.47
C ILE A 208 -14.73 -11.60 4.39
N LYS A 209 -14.65 -12.08 3.15
CA LYS A 209 -14.35 -11.27 1.98
C LYS A 209 -15.64 -10.92 1.24
N ALA A 210 -16.02 -9.65 1.28
CA ALA A 210 -17.20 -9.14 0.60
C ALA A 210 -16.86 -8.74 -0.85
N ASN A 211 -17.81 -8.95 -1.77
CA ASN A 211 -17.64 -8.58 -3.19
C ASN A 211 -18.67 -7.56 -3.69
N SER A 212 -19.66 -7.23 -2.87
CA SER A 212 -20.69 -6.21 -3.13
C SER A 212 -21.12 -5.56 -1.81
N VAL A 213 -21.83 -4.44 -1.90
CA VAL A 213 -22.45 -3.82 -0.71
C VAL A 213 -23.50 -4.74 -0.10
N ASP A 214 -24.28 -5.44 -0.92
CA ASP A 214 -25.26 -6.43 -0.44
C ASP A 214 -24.59 -7.56 0.35
N ASP A 215 -23.44 -8.07 -0.11
CA ASP A 215 -22.65 -9.05 0.65
C ASP A 215 -22.25 -8.46 2.02
N VAL A 216 -21.86 -7.19 2.10
CA VAL A 216 -21.51 -6.55 3.39
C VAL A 216 -22.73 -6.50 4.31
N LEU A 217 -23.87 -6.01 3.81
CA LEU A 217 -25.11 -5.88 4.59
C LEU A 217 -25.62 -7.24 5.08
N GLU A 218 -25.63 -8.26 4.21
CA GLU A 218 -26.02 -9.64 4.58
C GLU A 218 -25.19 -10.17 5.75
N HIS A 219 -23.87 -9.92 5.75
CA HIS A 219 -23.01 -10.37 6.83
C HIS A 219 -23.16 -9.54 8.10
N LEU A 220 -23.50 -8.25 8.01
CA LEU A 220 -23.83 -7.44 9.19
C LEU A 220 -25.13 -7.92 9.85
N GLU A 221 -26.18 -8.16 9.05
CA GLU A 221 -27.46 -8.70 9.54
C GLU A 221 -27.29 -10.08 10.18
N LYS A 222 -26.58 -10.99 9.51
CA LYS A 222 -26.34 -12.35 10.00
C LYS A 222 -25.51 -12.41 11.28
N ASN A 223 -24.59 -11.47 11.47
CA ASN A 223 -23.74 -11.43 12.65
C ASN A 223 -24.37 -10.69 13.83
N GLY A 224 -25.54 -10.05 13.65
CA GLY A 224 -26.36 -9.48 14.70
C GLY A 224 -25.57 -8.51 15.58
N SER A 225 -25.45 -8.83 16.88
CA SER A 225 -24.76 -8.01 17.88
C SER A 225 -23.27 -8.33 18.06
N LYS A 226 -22.68 -9.23 17.25
CA LYS A 226 -21.24 -9.50 17.34
C LYS A 226 -20.44 -8.25 16.99
N SER A 227 -19.38 -7.98 17.76
CA SER A 227 -18.43 -6.92 17.42
C SER A 227 -17.74 -7.23 16.09
N TYR A 228 -17.83 -6.29 15.14
CA TYR A 228 -17.25 -6.40 13.81
C TYR A 228 -16.29 -5.26 13.49
N MET A 229 -15.48 -5.46 12.45
CA MET A 229 -14.62 -4.44 11.86
C MET A 229 -14.67 -4.56 10.34
N LEU A 230 -14.94 -3.45 9.65
CA LEU A 230 -14.71 -3.36 8.22
C LEU A 230 -13.21 -3.18 7.98
N VAL A 231 -12.62 -4.05 7.17
CA VAL A 231 -11.20 -4.06 6.85
C VAL A 231 -11.01 -3.55 5.42
N ALA A 232 -10.28 -2.45 5.30
CA ALA A 232 -9.75 -1.98 4.04
C ALA A 232 -8.23 -1.78 4.15
N GLY A 233 -7.78 -0.52 4.29
CA GLY A 233 -6.36 -0.17 4.50
C GLY A 233 -5.78 -0.55 5.86
N ASN A 234 -6.63 -0.72 6.87
CA ASN A 234 -6.24 -1.00 8.26
C ASN A 234 -5.22 0.01 8.85
N THR A 235 -5.16 1.23 8.32
CA THR A 235 -4.14 2.23 8.70
C THR A 235 -4.41 2.87 10.04
N ALA A 236 -5.69 3.06 10.40
CA ALA A 236 -6.11 3.55 11.71
C ALA A 236 -5.61 2.67 12.86
N HIS A 237 -5.40 1.37 12.62
CA HIS A 237 -4.85 0.43 13.60
C HIS A 237 -3.46 0.84 14.12
N GLY A 238 -2.71 1.63 13.33
CA GLY A 238 -1.40 2.11 13.75
C GLY A 238 -1.47 2.99 14.99
N VAL A 239 -2.44 3.93 15.01
CA VAL A 239 -2.64 4.88 16.10
C VAL A 239 -3.66 4.35 17.10
N TYR A 240 -4.83 3.92 16.62
CA TYR A 240 -5.90 3.37 17.44
C TYR A 240 -5.88 1.85 17.36
N ARG A 241 -5.31 1.23 18.40
CA ARG A 241 -5.25 -0.23 18.48
C ARG A 241 -6.67 -0.79 18.50
N ARG A 242 -6.90 -1.79 17.63
CA ARG A 242 -8.19 -2.47 17.52
C ARG A 242 -8.54 -3.13 18.85
N HIS A 243 -9.82 -3.14 19.20
CA HIS A 243 -10.23 -3.85 20.40
C HIS A 243 -10.10 -5.36 20.21
N ARG A 244 -9.60 -6.07 21.23
CA ARG A 244 -9.45 -7.54 21.21
C ARG A 244 -10.77 -8.32 21.17
N HIS A 245 -11.91 -7.66 21.26
CA HIS A 245 -13.22 -8.30 21.32
C HIS A 245 -13.87 -8.42 19.93
N ILE A 246 -13.24 -7.88 18.88
CA ILE A 246 -13.74 -7.99 17.51
C ILE A 246 -13.78 -9.47 17.16
N LYS A 247 -14.96 -9.95 16.78
CA LYS A 247 -15.20 -11.33 16.38
C LYS A 247 -15.33 -11.49 14.88
N VAL A 248 -15.67 -10.42 14.16
CA VAL A 248 -15.95 -10.50 12.73
C VAL A 248 -15.14 -9.45 11.98
N PHE A 249 -14.32 -9.90 11.03
CA PHE A 249 -13.57 -9.03 10.12
C PHE A 249 -14.19 -9.14 8.73
N ILE A 250 -14.67 -8.03 8.19
CA ILE A 250 -15.28 -7.97 6.86
C ILE A 250 -14.35 -7.18 5.95
N ASP A 251 -13.60 -7.88 5.10
CA ASP A 251 -12.74 -7.30 4.08
C ASP A 251 -13.59 -6.72 2.94
N VAL A 252 -13.53 -5.40 2.80
CA VAL A 252 -14.27 -4.62 1.79
C VAL A 252 -13.39 -4.18 0.62
N ASN A 253 -12.11 -4.57 0.57
CA ASN A 253 -11.18 -4.14 -0.49
C ASN A 253 -11.68 -4.50 -1.90
N GLN A 254 -12.49 -5.55 -2.04
CA GLN A 254 -12.99 -6.04 -3.33
C GLN A 254 -14.42 -5.58 -3.68
N VAL A 255 -15.00 -4.63 -2.93
CA VAL A 255 -16.34 -4.08 -3.17
C VAL A 255 -16.25 -2.87 -4.11
N PRO A 256 -16.57 -3.00 -5.42
CA PRO A 256 -16.41 -1.91 -6.39
C PRO A 256 -17.33 -0.72 -6.13
N GLU A 257 -18.55 -0.94 -5.61
CA GLU A 257 -19.55 0.10 -5.35
C GLU A 257 -19.06 1.11 -4.30
N LEU A 258 -18.16 0.70 -3.40
CA LEU A 258 -17.55 1.60 -2.42
C LEU A 258 -16.36 2.39 -3.00
N ARG A 259 -15.98 2.16 -4.27
CA ARG A 259 -14.82 2.80 -4.93
C ARG A 259 -15.21 3.74 -6.07
N THR A 260 -16.51 3.90 -6.34
CA THR A 260 -17.00 4.80 -7.39
C THR A 260 -16.88 6.25 -6.97
N TYR A 261 -16.95 7.18 -7.94
CA TYR A 261 -17.12 8.60 -7.67
C TYR A 261 -18.06 9.20 -8.72
N HIS A 262 -18.79 10.24 -8.35
CA HIS A 262 -19.68 10.98 -9.24
C HIS A 262 -19.36 12.47 -9.15
N VAL A 263 -19.39 13.16 -10.29
CA VAL A 263 -19.16 14.61 -10.37
C VAL A 263 -20.35 15.21 -11.10
N SER A 264 -21.16 15.99 -10.39
CA SER A 264 -22.23 16.78 -10.99
C SER A 264 -21.78 18.24 -11.18
N GLU A 265 -22.72 19.14 -11.47
CA GLU A 265 -22.43 20.59 -11.55
C GLU A 265 -22.17 21.20 -10.17
N GLU A 266 -22.74 20.64 -9.09
CA GLU A 266 -22.74 21.22 -7.75
C GLU A 266 -22.04 20.34 -6.70
N GLU A 267 -21.89 19.03 -6.94
CA GLU A 267 -21.38 18.08 -5.95
C GLU A 267 -20.34 17.10 -6.51
N LEU A 268 -19.46 16.65 -5.60
CA LEU A 268 -18.49 15.58 -5.81
C LEU A 268 -18.77 14.48 -4.78
N GLU A 269 -19.30 13.36 -5.25
CA GLU A 269 -19.51 12.18 -4.43
C GLU A 269 -18.29 11.26 -4.54
N LEU A 270 -17.76 10.82 -3.40
CA LEU A 270 -16.60 9.95 -3.31
C LEU A 270 -16.96 8.66 -2.58
N GLY A 271 -16.68 7.52 -3.21
CA GLY A 271 -16.82 6.21 -2.61
C GLY A 271 -15.97 6.07 -1.35
N GLY A 272 -16.55 5.44 -0.33
CA GLY A 272 -15.93 5.36 0.99
C GLY A 272 -14.66 4.50 1.08
N ASN A 273 -14.42 3.64 0.08
CA ASN A 273 -13.27 2.75 -0.05
C ASN A 273 -12.31 3.19 -1.18
N LEU A 274 -12.42 4.45 -1.64
CA LEU A 274 -11.35 5.09 -2.39
C LEU A 274 -10.15 5.31 -1.48
N SER A 275 -8.95 4.97 -1.98
CA SER A 275 -7.72 5.33 -1.27
C SER A 275 -7.52 6.84 -1.31
N LEU A 276 -6.67 7.35 -0.40
CA LEU A 276 -6.34 8.78 -0.45
C LEU A 276 -5.59 9.15 -1.71
N THR A 277 -4.70 8.30 -2.20
CA THR A 277 -4.01 8.54 -3.46
C THR A 277 -5.01 8.68 -4.62
N GLU A 278 -6.02 7.81 -4.68
CA GLU A 278 -7.09 7.90 -5.70
C GLU A 278 -7.95 9.15 -5.53
N THR A 279 -8.28 9.49 -4.29
CA THR A 279 -9.02 10.71 -3.95
C THR A 279 -8.25 11.95 -4.39
N MET A 280 -6.94 12.02 -4.13
CA MET A 280 -6.09 13.11 -4.61
C MET A 280 -6.08 13.21 -6.13
N ASP A 281 -6.03 12.09 -6.84
CA ASP A 281 -6.09 12.07 -8.30
C ASP A 281 -7.44 12.60 -8.82
N ILE A 282 -8.55 12.21 -8.20
CA ILE A 282 -9.90 12.75 -8.52
C ILE A 282 -9.97 14.26 -8.26
N LEU A 283 -9.49 14.72 -7.11
CA LEU A 283 -9.46 16.15 -6.76
C LEU A 283 -8.61 16.96 -7.75
N ARG A 284 -7.47 16.43 -8.22
CA ARG A 284 -6.65 17.07 -9.26
C ARG A 284 -7.38 17.24 -10.57
N LEU A 285 -8.25 16.28 -10.95
CA LEU A 285 -9.06 16.34 -12.16
C LEU A 285 -10.21 17.35 -12.04
N VAL A 286 -10.79 17.48 -10.84
CA VAL A 286 -12.02 18.24 -10.61
C VAL A 286 -11.75 19.70 -10.20
N LYS A 287 -10.61 20.02 -9.57
CA LYS A 287 -10.29 21.37 -9.05
C LYS A 287 -10.38 22.53 -10.04
N SER A 288 -10.31 22.24 -11.35
CA SER A 288 -10.37 23.26 -12.42
C SER A 288 -11.80 23.53 -12.89
N LYS A 289 -12.80 22.77 -12.43
CA LYS A 289 -14.20 22.98 -12.77
C LYS A 289 -14.80 24.14 -11.96
N PRO A 290 -15.73 24.94 -12.54
CA PRO A 290 -16.50 25.93 -11.78
C PRO A 290 -17.19 25.27 -10.58
N GLY A 291 -17.22 25.95 -9.42
CA GLY A 291 -17.81 25.41 -8.18
C GLY A 291 -16.89 24.49 -7.36
N PHE A 292 -15.78 24.00 -7.91
CA PHE A 292 -14.91 23.02 -7.25
C PHE A 292 -13.54 23.55 -6.82
N SER A 293 -13.39 24.87 -6.66
CA SER A 293 -12.12 25.48 -6.24
C SER A 293 -11.64 24.97 -4.87
N PHE A 294 -12.56 24.61 -3.97
CA PHE A 294 -12.26 24.02 -2.66
C PHE A 294 -11.44 22.73 -2.76
N CYS A 295 -11.57 21.96 -3.86
CA CYS A 295 -10.80 20.73 -4.07
C CYS A 295 -9.29 20.96 -4.04
N LYS A 296 -8.83 22.19 -4.35
CA LYS A 296 -7.41 22.57 -4.23
C LYS A 296 -6.94 22.57 -2.78
N GLU A 297 -7.73 23.12 -1.87
CA GLU A 297 -7.42 23.19 -0.44
C GLU A 297 -7.52 21.81 0.21
N VAL A 298 -8.55 21.03 -0.14
CA VAL A 298 -8.66 19.62 0.27
C VAL A 298 -7.43 18.82 -0.17
N LEU A 299 -7.02 18.96 -1.44
CA LEU A 299 -5.84 18.29 -1.96
C LEU A 299 -4.57 18.69 -1.19
N HIS A 300 -4.43 19.98 -0.86
CA HIS A 300 -3.29 20.47 -0.08
C HIS A 300 -3.26 19.85 1.32
N HIS A 301 -4.40 19.79 2.02
CA HIS A 301 -4.49 19.16 3.34
C HIS A 301 -4.16 17.67 3.28
N ILE A 302 -4.71 16.93 2.30
CA ILE A 302 -4.40 15.49 2.15
C ILE A 302 -2.89 15.28 1.89
N ASP A 303 -2.24 16.19 1.18
CA ASP A 303 -0.80 16.10 0.91
C ASP A 303 0.05 16.24 2.19
N LEU A 304 -0.42 17.06 3.15
CA LEU A 304 0.19 17.22 4.47
C LEU A 304 -0.10 16.05 5.43
N ILE A 305 -1.11 15.22 5.12
CA ILE A 305 -1.58 14.16 6.01
C ILE A 305 -1.04 12.79 5.58
N ALA A 306 -0.46 12.09 6.56
CA ALA A 306 0.17 10.77 6.40
C ALA A 306 1.29 10.77 5.34
N ASN A 307 1.85 9.59 5.07
CA ASN A 307 2.87 9.42 4.04
C ASN A 307 2.33 8.62 2.86
N VAL A 308 3.01 8.67 1.70
CA VAL A 308 2.57 8.01 0.46
C VAL A 308 2.20 6.53 0.65
N PRO A 309 3.03 5.67 1.29
CA PRO A 309 2.65 4.29 1.58
C PRO A 309 1.36 4.10 2.38
N VAL A 310 1.07 5.01 3.33
CA VAL A 310 -0.21 5.02 4.06
C VAL A 310 -1.34 5.48 3.14
N ARG A 311 -1.15 6.57 2.39
CA ARG A 311 -2.17 7.13 1.47
C ARG A 311 -2.58 6.16 0.36
N ASN A 312 -1.67 5.30 -0.08
CA ASN A 312 -1.94 4.27 -1.08
C ASN A 312 -2.95 3.20 -0.63
N VAL A 313 -3.17 3.05 0.68
CA VAL A 313 -4.07 2.02 1.23
C VAL A 313 -5.13 2.57 2.17
N SER A 314 -4.93 3.74 2.79
CA SER A 314 -5.92 4.37 3.68
C SER A 314 -7.14 4.83 2.89
N MET A 315 -8.33 4.60 3.45
CA MET A 315 -9.61 4.88 2.80
C MET A 315 -10.37 6.05 3.42
N ASN A 316 -11.25 6.67 2.63
CA ASN A 316 -12.03 7.85 3.03
C ASN A 316 -12.97 7.62 4.23
N ILE A 317 -13.57 6.43 4.39
CA ILE A 317 -14.52 6.15 5.50
C ILE A 317 -13.95 6.42 6.89
N HIS A 318 -12.63 6.32 7.08
CA HIS A 318 -12.01 6.53 8.39
C HIS A 318 -11.52 7.96 8.64
N TRP A 319 -11.69 8.88 7.70
CA TRP A 319 -11.28 10.28 7.86
C TRP A 319 -12.12 11.03 8.89
N PHE A 320 -13.42 10.75 8.99
CA PHE A 320 -14.33 11.50 9.87
C PHE A 320 -14.15 11.23 11.37
N HIS A 321 -13.31 10.26 11.77
CA HIS A 321 -13.09 9.89 13.18
C HIS A 321 -11.74 10.33 13.77
N LEU A 322 -10.85 10.91 12.94
CA LEU A 322 -9.52 11.33 13.34
C LEU A 322 -9.45 12.87 13.36
N GLN A 323 -9.69 13.47 14.53
CA GLN A 323 -9.36 14.86 14.91
C GLN A 323 -9.16 15.91 13.77
N VAL A 324 -10.19 16.76 13.61
CA VAL A 324 -10.20 18.23 13.42
C VAL A 324 -9.80 18.89 12.07
N ASP A 325 -9.11 18.27 11.11
CA ASP A 325 -8.71 19.06 9.91
C ASP A 325 -9.79 19.17 8.79
N PHE A 326 -10.82 18.32 8.82
CA PHE A 326 -11.87 18.29 7.78
C PHE A 326 -13.31 18.37 8.28
N ALA A 327 -13.54 18.25 9.58
CA ALA A 327 -14.90 18.31 10.15
C ALA A 327 -15.48 19.74 10.24
N LEU A 328 -14.83 20.73 9.60
CA LEU A 328 -15.18 22.15 9.65
C LEU A 328 -15.38 22.79 8.27
N TRP A 329 -15.62 22.00 7.22
CA TRP A 329 -15.99 22.51 5.89
C TRP A 329 -17.28 21.87 5.40
#